data_AF-A0A2A4IWE2-F1
#
_entry.id   AF-A0A2A4IWE2-F1
#
_cell.length_a   1.000
_cell.length_b   1.000
_cell.length_c   1.000
_cell.angle_alpha   90.00
_cell.angle_beta   90.00
_cell.angle_gamma   90.00
#
_symmetry.space_group_name_H-M   'P 1'
#
loop_
_entity.id
_entity.type
_entity.pdbx_description
1 polymer ?
#
loop_
_entity_poly.entity_id
_entity_poly.type
_entity_poly.pdbx_seq_one_letter_code
_entity_poly.pdbx_strand_id
1 'polypeptide(L)'
;MVMWTLQIVGVLMIFFSSEYQEASAAVIIASLVSKYFPQSLLRRIVGYWRSKFPPKPRLLTSEEYYEEGARETKMALENLRKYCSSPDCAQWKIMLKLNDSKRFASFVEGNSHLSDDEVLDYEAYAFSLERPRKLAAVTNSTNSTRNMEISDDDTDSDDD
;
A
#
# COMPACT_ATOMS: atom_id res chain seq x y z
N MET A 1 -17.56 -11.30 42.17
CA MET A 1 -16.66 -12.16 42.96
C MET A 1 -17.19 -13.58 43.08
N VAL A 2 -18.42 -13.78 43.61
CA VAL A 2 -18.98 -15.11 43.94
C VAL A 2 -19.31 -15.99 42.72
N MET A 3 -19.71 -15.42 41.57
CA MET A 3 -19.94 -16.20 40.33
C MET A 3 -18.65 -16.86 39.82
N TRP A 4 -17.53 -16.15 39.87
CA TRP A 4 -16.24 -16.63 39.38
C TRP A 4 -15.68 -17.76 40.25
N THR A 5 -15.92 -17.69 41.56
CA THR A 5 -15.49 -18.73 42.49
C THR A 5 -16.31 -20.00 42.32
N LEU A 6 -17.62 -19.88 42.10
CA LEU A 6 -18.51 -21.03 41.93
C LEU A 6 -18.21 -21.79 40.63
N GLN A 7 -17.82 -21.06 39.58
CA GLN A 7 -17.45 -21.62 38.28
C GLN A 7 -16.08 -22.33 38.30
N ILE A 8 -15.08 -21.78 39.01
CA ILE A 8 -13.80 -22.48 39.24
C ILE A 8 -14.01 -23.74 40.08
N VAL A 9 -14.87 -23.67 41.10
CA VAL A 9 -15.19 -24.81 41.97
C VAL A 9 -15.88 -25.93 41.18
N GLY A 10 -16.78 -25.60 40.25
CA GLY A 10 -17.40 -26.59 39.36
C GLY A 10 -16.41 -27.29 38.42
N VAL A 11 -15.48 -26.52 37.83
CA VAL A 11 -14.40 -27.08 36.98
C VAL A 11 -13.47 -27.98 37.79
N LEU A 12 -13.22 -27.62 39.04
CA LEU A 12 -12.41 -28.41 39.98
C LEU A 12 -13.11 -29.72 40.39
N MET A 13 -14.44 -29.71 40.52
CA MET A 13 -15.21 -30.93 40.84
C MET A 13 -15.24 -31.91 39.67
N ILE A 14 -15.37 -31.40 38.44
CA ILE A 14 -15.31 -32.20 37.20
C ILE A 14 -13.91 -32.80 36.98
N PHE A 15 -12.85 -32.10 37.39
CA PHE A 15 -11.46 -32.59 37.46
C PHE A 15 -11.31 -33.80 38.39
N PHE A 16 -11.94 -33.76 39.57
CA PHE A 16 -11.84 -34.85 40.55
C PHE A 16 -12.58 -36.11 40.11
N SER A 17 -13.50 -35.98 39.15
CA SER A 17 -14.32 -37.07 38.61
C SER A 17 -13.63 -37.88 37.51
N SER A 18 -12.55 -37.38 36.88
CA SER A 18 -12.07 -37.94 35.61
C SER A 18 -10.62 -38.47 35.68
N GLU A 19 -10.48 -39.75 35.36
CA GLU A 19 -9.32 -40.66 35.41
C GLU A 19 -8.00 -40.24 34.70
N TYR A 20 -7.77 -38.99 34.29
CA TYR A 20 -6.58 -38.61 33.50
C TYR A 20 -5.58 -37.73 34.27
N GLN A 21 -4.49 -38.35 34.76
CA GLN A 21 -3.46 -37.67 35.55
C GLN A 21 -2.81 -36.48 34.83
N GLU A 22 -2.58 -36.56 33.51
CA GLU A 22 -1.92 -35.51 32.73
C GLU A 22 -2.80 -34.28 32.47
N ALA A 23 -4.08 -34.50 32.14
CA ALA A 23 -5.03 -33.43 31.84
C ALA A 23 -5.29 -32.55 33.07
N SER A 24 -5.35 -33.20 34.23
CA SER A 24 -5.50 -32.59 35.54
C SER A 24 -4.34 -31.61 35.83
N ALA A 25 -3.10 -32.04 35.58
CA ALA A 25 -1.90 -31.22 35.79
C ALA A 25 -1.86 -30.01 34.85
N ALA A 26 -2.22 -30.18 33.58
CA ALA A 26 -2.26 -29.10 32.60
C ALA A 26 -3.23 -27.97 33.00
N VAL A 27 -4.38 -28.32 33.58
CA VAL A 27 -5.39 -27.33 34.02
C VAL A 27 -4.92 -26.55 35.25
N ILE A 28 -4.27 -27.21 36.20
CA ILE A 28 -3.66 -26.54 37.36
C ILE A 28 -2.60 -25.55 36.91
N ILE A 29 -1.72 -25.97 35.99
CA ILE A 29 -0.68 -25.12 35.40
C ILE A 29 -1.33 -23.95 34.64
N ALA A 30 -2.36 -24.19 33.83
CA ALA A 30 -3.06 -23.16 33.07
C ALA A 30 -3.73 -22.12 33.99
N SER A 31 -4.31 -22.54 35.11
CA SER A 31 -4.92 -21.65 36.11
C SER A 31 -3.87 -20.80 36.83
N LEU A 32 -2.74 -21.41 37.22
CA LEU A 32 -1.58 -20.71 37.78
C LEU A 32 -1.02 -19.68 36.81
N VAL A 33 -0.78 -20.08 35.56
CA VAL A 33 -0.32 -19.17 34.51
C VAL A 33 -1.32 -18.03 34.32
N SER A 34 -2.62 -18.30 34.23
CA SER A 34 -3.65 -17.26 34.03
C SER A 34 -3.73 -16.26 35.18
N LYS A 35 -3.51 -16.71 36.43
CA LYS A 35 -3.57 -15.86 37.63
C LYS A 35 -2.26 -15.10 37.89
N TYR A 36 -1.12 -15.69 37.53
CA TYR A 36 0.21 -15.13 37.76
C TYR A 36 0.74 -14.32 36.55
N PHE A 37 0.18 -14.54 35.36
CA PHE A 37 0.43 -13.78 34.13
C PHE A 37 -0.73 -12.82 33.80
N PRO A 38 -1.00 -11.79 34.60
CA PRO A 38 -1.94 -10.77 34.16
C PRO A 38 -1.35 -10.04 32.95
N GLN A 39 -2.22 -9.34 32.21
CA GLN A 39 -2.04 -8.40 31.08
C GLN A 39 -0.61 -8.01 30.63
N SER A 40 0.36 -7.82 31.53
CA SER A 40 1.78 -7.59 31.23
C SER A 40 2.38 -8.65 30.31
N LEU A 41 2.03 -9.92 30.49
CA LEU A 41 2.61 -10.98 29.66
C LEU A 41 1.89 -11.12 28.32
N LEU A 42 0.59 -10.92 28.27
CA LEU A 42 -0.14 -10.77 26.99
C LEU A 42 0.45 -9.62 26.17
N ARG A 43 0.74 -8.47 26.80
CA ARG A 43 1.42 -7.35 26.12
C ARG A 43 2.83 -7.70 25.65
N ARG A 44 3.61 -8.46 26.43
CA ARG A 44 4.93 -8.94 26.01
C ARG A 44 4.85 -9.95 24.87
N ILE A 45 3.90 -10.90 24.91
CA ILE A 45 3.66 -11.86 23.83
C ILE A 45 3.21 -11.12 22.59
N VAL A 46 2.23 -10.21 22.66
CA VAL A 46 1.76 -9.42 21.51
C VAL A 46 2.88 -8.56 20.94
N GLY A 47 3.72 -7.94 21.78
CA GLY A 47 4.89 -7.18 21.34
C GLY A 47 5.92 -8.07 20.64
N TYR A 48 6.24 -9.22 21.22
CA TYR A 48 7.13 -10.22 20.61
C TYR A 48 6.55 -10.78 19.30
N TRP A 49 5.24 -11.00 19.25
CA TRP A 49 4.54 -11.52 18.08
C TRP A 49 4.47 -10.47 16.97
N ARG A 50 4.23 -9.19 17.28
CA ARG A 50 4.32 -8.07 16.32
C ARG A 50 5.75 -7.82 15.83
N SER A 51 6.75 -8.05 16.67
CA SER A 51 8.16 -7.93 16.27
C SER A 51 8.61 -9.10 15.39
N LYS A 52 8.12 -10.31 15.66
CA LYS A 52 8.48 -11.53 14.90
C LYS A 52 7.66 -11.68 13.62
N PHE A 53 6.41 -11.26 13.67
CA PHE A 53 5.49 -11.19 12.54
C PHE A 53 5.08 -9.72 12.35
N PRO A 54 5.97 -8.89 11.77
CA PRO A 54 5.58 -7.55 11.40
C PRO A 54 4.35 -7.65 10.49
N PRO A 55 3.26 -6.93 10.78
CA PRO A 55 2.11 -6.91 9.87
C PRO A 55 2.63 -6.46 8.51
N LYS A 56 2.29 -7.23 7.46
CA LYS A 56 2.76 -6.94 6.10
C LYS A 56 2.39 -5.48 5.80
N PRO A 57 3.38 -4.59 5.58
CA PRO A 57 3.07 -3.21 5.23
C PRO A 57 2.21 -3.26 3.97
N ARG A 58 1.05 -2.60 4.02
CA ARG A 58 0.20 -2.47 2.84
C ARG A 58 1.06 -1.76 1.79
N LEU A 59 1.32 -2.42 0.67
CA LEU A 59 1.97 -1.77 -0.46
C LEU A 59 1.10 -0.58 -0.85
N LEU A 60 1.73 0.58 -1.01
CA LEU A 60 1.04 1.78 -1.48
C LEU A 60 0.34 1.45 -2.79
N THR A 61 -0.90 1.95 -2.95
CA THR A 61 -1.54 1.87 -4.26
C THR A 61 -0.71 2.68 -5.25
N SER A 62 -0.82 2.37 -6.55
CA SER A 62 -0.06 3.11 -7.57
C SER A 62 -0.33 4.61 -7.48
N GLU A 63 -1.58 5.00 -7.21
CA GLU A 63 -1.99 6.39 -7.03
C GLU A 63 -1.30 7.06 -5.85
N GLU A 64 -1.35 6.45 -4.66
CA GLU A 64 -0.68 6.98 -3.45
C GLU A 64 0.83 7.13 -3.66
N TYR A 65 1.45 6.23 -4.44
CA TYR A 65 2.88 6.32 -4.78
C TYR A 65 3.19 7.54 -5.65
N TYR A 66 2.36 7.82 -6.65
CA TYR A 66 2.57 8.99 -7.51
C TYR A 66 2.38 10.31 -6.75
N GLU A 67 1.35 10.40 -5.91
CA GLU A 67 1.10 11.59 -5.11
C GLU A 67 2.24 11.88 -4.14
N GLU A 68 2.68 10.86 -3.41
CA GLU A 68 3.76 10.99 -2.44
C GLU A 68 5.09 11.31 -3.14
N GLY A 69 5.37 10.66 -4.27
CA GLY A 69 6.52 10.95 -5.11
C GLY A 69 6.53 12.40 -5.59
N ALA A 70 5.40 12.92 -6.05
CA ALA A 70 5.28 14.32 -6.49
C ALA A 70 5.50 15.30 -5.34
N ARG A 71 4.93 15.01 -4.16
CA ARG A 71 5.05 15.85 -2.95
C ARG A 71 6.49 15.92 -2.45
N GLU A 72 7.13 14.76 -2.28
CA GLU A 72 8.52 14.66 -1.79
C GLU A 72 9.50 15.24 -2.82
N THR A 73 9.29 15.00 -4.12
CA THR A 73 10.14 15.58 -5.18
C THR A 73 10.06 17.10 -5.18
N LYS A 74 8.85 17.67 -5.06
CA LYS A 74 8.67 19.13 -4.97
C LYS A 74 9.39 19.71 -3.75
N MET A 75 9.23 19.07 -2.58
CA MET A 75 9.90 19.51 -1.35
C MET A 75 11.42 19.43 -1.46
N ALA A 76 11.95 18.34 -2.05
CA ALA A 76 13.38 18.16 -2.27
C ALA A 76 13.95 19.21 -3.23
N LEU A 77 13.23 19.55 -4.31
CA LEU A 77 13.63 20.59 -5.26
C LEU A 77 13.64 21.98 -4.63
N GLU A 78 12.65 22.30 -3.78
CA GLU A 78 12.61 23.56 -3.05
C GLU A 78 13.78 23.68 -2.06
N ASN A 79 14.05 22.62 -1.30
CA ASN A 79 15.20 22.55 -0.40
C ASN A 79 16.52 22.68 -1.16
N LEU A 80 16.64 22.03 -2.32
CA LEU A 80 17.81 22.14 -3.19
C LEU A 80 18.01 23.58 -3.65
N ARG A 81 16.95 24.25 -4.12
CA ARG A 81 17.00 25.64 -4.54
C ARG A 81 17.46 26.55 -3.40
N LYS A 82 16.88 26.40 -2.21
CA LYS A 82 17.26 27.16 -1.02
C LYS A 82 18.73 26.95 -0.64
N TYR A 83 19.22 25.72 -0.73
CA TYR A 83 20.63 25.42 -0.50
C TYR A 83 21.52 26.05 -1.55
N CYS A 84 21.17 25.98 -2.83
CA CYS A 84 21.95 26.60 -3.91
C CYS A 84 21.97 28.13 -3.84
N SER A 85 20.94 28.77 -3.27
CA SER A 85 20.92 30.21 -3.01
C SER A 85 21.70 30.62 -1.75
N SER A 86 22.13 29.69 -0.90
CA SER A 86 22.87 30.02 0.33
C SER A 86 24.37 30.20 0.05
N PRO A 87 25.08 31.02 0.85
CA PRO A 87 26.52 31.25 0.68
C PRO A 87 27.39 30.01 1.01
N ASP A 88 26.81 28.99 1.67
CA ASP A 88 27.51 27.74 2.01
C ASP A 88 27.61 26.76 0.81
N CYS A 89 26.86 27.01 -0.26
CA CYS A 89 26.88 26.16 -1.44
C CYS A 89 28.09 26.47 -2.32
N ALA A 90 28.84 25.45 -2.72
CA ALA A 90 29.93 25.60 -3.69
C ALA A 90 29.39 25.73 -5.13
N GLN A 91 28.63 26.79 -5.43
CA GLN A 91 27.88 26.92 -6.70
C GLN A 91 28.80 26.75 -7.93
N TRP A 92 29.99 27.35 -7.91
CA TRP A 92 30.96 27.27 -9.01
C TRP A 92 31.42 25.84 -9.31
N LYS A 93 31.59 25.01 -8.28
CA LYS A 93 31.97 23.60 -8.46
C LYS A 93 30.85 22.79 -9.09
N ILE A 94 29.60 23.13 -8.79
CA ILE A 94 28.41 22.49 -9.35
C ILE A 94 28.24 22.90 -10.81
N MET A 95 28.34 24.20 -11.12
CA MET A 95 28.25 24.72 -12.49
C MET A 95 29.29 24.10 -13.42
N LEU A 96 30.53 23.93 -12.97
CA LEU A 96 31.59 23.28 -13.77
C LEU A 96 31.32 21.81 -14.11
N LYS A 97 30.45 21.14 -13.33
CA LYS A 97 30.14 19.72 -13.51
C LYS A 97 28.84 19.48 -14.28
N LEU A 98 28.01 20.51 -14.43
CA LEU A 98 26.73 20.42 -15.13
C LEU A 98 26.90 20.62 -16.64
N ASN A 99 26.11 19.86 -17.41
CA ASN A 99 26.06 19.99 -18.87
C ASN A 99 25.45 21.34 -19.31
N ASP A 100 24.41 21.80 -18.60
CA ASP A 100 23.77 23.09 -18.86
C ASP A 100 23.74 23.94 -17.59
N SER A 101 24.76 24.80 -17.47
CA SER A 101 24.87 25.76 -16.36
C SER A 101 23.81 26.85 -16.41
N LYS A 102 23.31 27.21 -17.60
CA LYS A 102 22.34 28.31 -17.75
C LYS A 102 20.96 27.88 -17.24
N ARG A 103 20.54 26.68 -17.61
CA ARG A 103 19.27 26.08 -17.15
C ARG A 103 19.27 25.83 -15.64
N PHE A 104 20.43 25.52 -15.06
CA PHE A 104 20.56 25.41 -13.61
C PHE A 104 20.46 26.77 -12.91
N ALA A 105 21.09 27.82 -13.45
CA ALA A 105 20.97 29.16 -12.88
C ALA A 105 19.52 29.65 -12.88
N SER A 106 18.80 29.46 -14.00
CA SER A 106 17.38 29.83 -14.08
C SER A 106 16.51 29.02 -13.12
N PHE A 107 16.83 27.74 -12.87
CA PHE A 107 16.18 26.92 -11.85
C PHE A 107 16.41 27.47 -10.43
N VAL A 108 17.64 27.85 -10.07
CA VAL A 108 17.95 28.43 -8.76
C VAL A 108 17.23 29.78 -8.56
N GLU A 109 17.07 30.56 -9.63
CA GLU A 109 16.27 31.79 -9.64
C GLU A 109 14.76 31.55 -9.55
N GLY A 110 14.29 30.34 -9.84
CA GLY A 110 12.91 29.89 -9.61
C GLY A 110 12.09 29.54 -10.83
N ASN A 111 12.71 29.48 -11.99
CA ASN A 111 12.07 28.99 -13.19
C ASN A 111 11.94 27.46 -13.15
N SER A 112 11.13 26.91 -14.07
CA SER A 112 10.98 25.47 -14.22
C SER A 112 12.32 24.78 -14.49
N HIS A 113 12.50 23.59 -13.93
CA HIS A 113 13.68 22.73 -14.17
C HIS A 113 13.56 21.92 -15.48
N LEU A 114 12.35 21.87 -16.05
CA LEU A 114 12.01 21.24 -17.31
C LEU A 114 11.79 22.31 -18.37
N SER A 115 12.27 22.06 -19.60
CA SER A 115 11.89 22.88 -20.75
C SER A 115 10.52 22.49 -21.28
N ASP A 116 9.85 23.42 -21.97
CA ASP A 116 8.53 23.16 -22.57
C ASP A 116 8.59 22.01 -23.58
N ASP A 117 9.67 21.92 -24.36
CA ASP A 117 9.89 20.82 -25.30
C ASP A 117 9.97 19.45 -24.58
N GLU A 118 10.69 19.38 -23.44
CA GLU A 118 10.79 18.14 -22.64
C GLU A 118 9.42 17.70 -22.12
N VAL A 119 8.57 18.66 -21.73
CA VAL A 119 7.20 18.39 -21.26
C VAL A 119 6.32 17.90 -22.41
N LEU A 120 6.36 18.57 -23.56
CA LEU A 120 5.58 18.19 -24.74
C LEU A 120 5.96 16.81 -25.26
N ASP A 121 7.26 16.49 -25.29
CA ASP A 121 7.74 15.17 -25.70
C ASP A 121 7.24 14.07 -24.74
N TYR A 122 7.25 14.34 -23.44
CA TYR A 122 6.72 13.41 -22.44
C TYR A 122 5.21 13.21 -22.58
N GLU A 123 4.45 14.29 -22.77
CA GLU A 123 3.00 14.21 -22.97
C GLU A 123 2.63 13.44 -24.25
N ALA A 124 3.35 13.71 -25.35
CA ALA A 124 3.17 12.99 -26.61
C ALA A 124 3.51 11.49 -26.45
N TYR A 125 4.58 11.17 -25.73
CA TYR A 125 4.94 9.80 -25.41
C TYR A 125 3.89 9.11 -24.53
N ALA A 126 3.44 9.77 -23.46
CA ALA A 126 2.40 9.25 -22.57
C ALA A 126 1.10 8.96 -23.32
N PHE A 127 0.67 9.87 -24.21
CA PHE A 127 -0.51 9.68 -25.06
C PHE A 127 -0.33 8.51 -26.03
N SER A 128 0.89 8.30 -26.55
CA SER A 128 1.20 7.18 -27.45
C SER A 128 1.06 5.82 -26.76
N LEU A 129 1.37 5.72 -25.45
CA LEU A 129 1.20 4.50 -24.65
C LEU A 129 -0.27 4.22 -24.31
N GLU A 130 -1.08 5.27 -24.15
CA GLU A 130 -2.50 5.12 -23.80
C GLU A 130 -3.34 4.65 -25.00
N ARG A 131 -2.97 5.04 -26.23
CA ARG A 131 -3.64 4.66 -27.47
C ARG A 131 -3.82 3.13 -27.66
N PRO A 132 -2.76 2.30 -27.60
CA PRO A 132 -2.91 0.85 -27.73
C PRO A 132 -3.67 0.23 -26.55
N ARG A 133 -3.57 0.80 -25.35
CA ARG A 133 -4.31 0.32 -24.16
C ARG A 133 -5.82 0.54 -24.32
N LYS A 134 -6.24 1.71 -24.82
CA LYS A 134 -7.64 2.00 -25.17
C LYS A 134 -8.13 1.10 -26.31
N LEU A 135 -7.31 0.89 -27.34
CA LEU A 135 -7.66 0.01 -28.46
C LEU A 135 -7.90 -1.43 -27.99
N ALA A 136 -7.02 -1.97 -27.14
CA ALA A 136 -7.15 -3.31 -26.57
C ALA A 136 -8.37 -3.45 -25.63
N ALA A 137 -8.69 -2.42 -24.86
CA ALA A 137 -9.90 -2.40 -24.03
C ALA A 137 -11.18 -2.39 -24.89
N VAL A 138 -11.19 -1.59 -25.96
CA VAL A 138 -12.32 -1.51 -26.90
C VAL A 138 -12.52 -2.83 -27.65
N THR A 139 -11.45 -3.46 -28.16
CA THR A 139 -11.56 -4.75 -28.86
C THR A 139 -12.10 -5.85 -27.96
N ASN A 140 -11.72 -5.85 -26.67
CA ASN A 140 -12.20 -6.84 -25.71
C ASN A 140 -13.68 -6.63 -25.37
N SER A 141 -14.14 -5.37 -25.25
CA SER A 141 -15.56 -5.06 -25.09
C SER A 141 -16.38 -5.41 -26.34
N THR A 142 -15.90 -5.12 -27.55
CA THR A 142 -16.63 -5.46 -28.79
C THR A 142 -16.72 -6.97 -29.01
N ASN A 143 -15.69 -7.73 -28.65
CA ASN A 143 -15.72 -9.19 -28.75
C ASN A 143 -16.72 -9.81 -27.76
N SER A 144 -16.92 -9.19 -26.59
CA SER A 144 -17.95 -9.59 -25.62
C SER A 144 -19.37 -9.33 -26.12
N THR A 145 -19.61 -8.28 -26.91
CA THR A 145 -20.94 -7.97 -27.46
C THR A 145 -21.24 -8.75 -28.74
N ARG A 146 -20.23 -9.05 -29.57
CA ARG A 146 -20.39 -9.83 -30.81
C ARG A 146 -20.70 -11.32 -30.59
N ASN A 147 -20.56 -11.82 -29.37
CA ASN A 147 -20.86 -13.21 -29.00
C ASN A 147 -22.34 -13.44 -28.61
N MET A 148 -23.21 -12.45 -28.81
CA MET A 148 -24.64 -12.49 -28.44
C MET A 148 -25.57 -12.24 -29.63
N GLU A 149 -25.15 -12.62 -30.84
CA GLU A 149 -26.00 -12.52 -32.03
C GLU A 149 -26.01 -13.86 -32.79
N ILE A 150 -26.85 -14.77 -32.31
CA ILE A 150 -27.50 -15.79 -33.13
C ILE A 150 -28.81 -16.20 -32.44
N SER A 151 -29.94 -15.85 -33.03
CA SER A 151 -31.01 -16.80 -33.39
C SER A 151 -32.14 -16.08 -34.10
N ASP A 152 -32.63 -16.74 -35.14
CA ASP A 152 -33.62 -16.35 -36.14
C ASP A 152 -35.03 -16.13 -35.58
N ASP A 153 -35.83 -15.29 -36.26
CA ASP A 153 -37.30 -15.46 -36.34
C ASP A 153 -37.80 -14.99 -37.72
N ASP A 154 -38.27 -15.97 -38.49
CA ASP A 154 -38.93 -15.80 -39.78
C ASP A 154 -40.34 -15.22 -39.57
N THR A 155 -40.77 -14.25 -40.39
CA THR A 155 -42.20 -14.12 -40.71
C THR A 155 -42.39 -13.53 -42.11
N ASP A 156 -42.90 -14.39 -43.01
CA ASP A 156 -43.52 -14.08 -44.29
C ASP A 156 -44.65 -13.04 -44.15
N SER A 157 -44.87 -12.22 -45.19
CA SER A 157 -46.18 -11.99 -45.83
C SER A 157 -46.09 -10.88 -46.91
N ASP A 158 -46.18 -11.33 -48.16
CA ASP A 158 -47.12 -10.91 -49.23
C ASP A 158 -47.38 -9.43 -49.60
N ASP A 159 -47.26 -9.24 -50.92
CA ASP A 159 -48.13 -8.52 -51.86
C ASP A 159 -48.00 -7.01 -52.15
N ASP A 160 -48.00 -6.79 -53.48
CA ASP A 160 -48.14 -5.59 -54.36
C ASP A 160 -46.98 -4.60 -54.58
#